data_AF-A0AAW1VP25-F1
#
_entry.id   AF-A0AAW1VP25-F1
#
_cell.length_a   1.000
_cell.length_b   1.000
_cell.length_c   1.000
_cell.angle_alpha   90.00
_cell.angle_beta   90.00
_cell.angle_gamma   90.00
#
_symmetry.space_group_name_H-M   'P 1'
#
loop_
_entity.id
_entity.type
_entity.pdbx_description
1 polymer ?
#
loop_
_entity_poly.entity_id
_entity_poly.type
_entity_poly.pdbx_seq_one_letter_code
_entity_poly.pdbx_strand_id
1 'polypeptide(L)'
;MKSIVTFLEGDRLSDSAGSCIPSVSNLGNELCPCVRCPFSEDAVSVDTATSLLLESLKKNAFLGPVSQDELECNSNSNLTVYNLSDLLSLVELVAFNMSWAWTSVKVVPQLLKILESCKFENVNAGIVVLLGQLGRLGVDSVGYDDKGVEFLRHELSAFLCRGFSTSAGLPTQIATATSLLGLMSFDFKTIVQSNVNPPAVASQSDLAQSIRKWFSLLPKKQQELSFSLLQTASVDRM
;
A
#
# COMPACT_ATOMS: atom_id res chain seq x y z
N MET A 1 -3.95 28.92 16.75
CA MET A 1 -3.57 27.56 17.19
C MET A 1 -2.16 27.65 17.77
N LYS A 2 -1.99 27.37 19.06
CA LYS A 2 -0.65 27.21 19.66
C LYS A 2 -0.18 25.79 19.33
N SER A 3 1.05 25.65 18.86
CA SER A 3 1.61 24.36 18.43
C SER A 3 1.61 23.37 19.59
N ILE A 4 1.34 22.08 19.32
CA ILE A 4 1.43 21.01 20.32
C ILE A 4 2.79 21.01 21.02
N VAL A 5 3.85 21.39 20.30
CA VAL A 5 5.22 21.53 20.84
C VAL A 5 5.28 22.61 21.93
N THR A 6 4.61 23.75 21.73
CA THR A 6 4.61 24.84 22.71
C THR A 6 3.76 24.54 23.94
N PHE A 7 2.79 23.62 23.83
CA PHE A 7 2.05 23.12 24.99
C PHE A 7 2.91 22.16 25.83
N LEU A 8 3.65 21.26 25.17
CA LEU A 8 4.52 20.29 25.86
C LEU A 8 5.77 20.91 26.48
N GLU A 9 6.27 22.02 25.93
CA GLU A 9 7.40 22.77 26.49
C GLU A 9 6.98 23.76 27.59
N GLY A 10 5.72 24.22 27.60
CA GLY A 10 5.21 25.23 28.52
C GLY A 10 4.96 24.75 29.96
N ASP A 11 4.77 23.44 30.16
CA ASP A 11 4.45 22.85 31.48
C ASP A 11 5.70 22.39 32.28
N ARG A 12 6.92 22.75 31.84
CA ARG A 12 8.17 22.37 32.52
C ARG A 12 8.68 23.39 33.55
N LEU A 13 7.81 24.18 34.16
CA LEU A 13 8.19 25.11 35.24
C LEU A 13 7.28 24.90 36.47
N SER A 14 7.91 24.50 37.59
CA SER A 14 7.36 23.99 38.88
C SER A 14 6.92 22.52 38.85
N ASP A 15 7.37 21.59 39.69
CA ASP A 15 8.29 21.60 40.82
C ASP A 15 8.85 20.18 41.03
N SER A 16 10.07 20.09 41.57
CA SER A 16 10.81 18.86 41.91
C SER A 16 11.27 17.98 40.74
N ALA A 17 12.19 18.50 39.93
CA ALA A 17 13.04 17.68 39.07
C ALA A 17 14.03 16.86 39.94
N GLY A 18 13.71 15.58 40.18
CA GLY A 18 14.73 14.58 40.48
C GLY A 18 15.65 14.46 39.26
N SER A 19 16.84 15.03 39.37
CA SER A 19 17.90 14.97 38.36
C SER A 19 18.17 13.52 37.95
N CYS A 20 17.88 13.18 36.70
CA CYS A 20 18.45 12.01 36.03
C CYS A 20 19.33 12.51 34.88
N ILE A 21 20.56 12.89 35.22
CA ILE A 21 21.64 12.98 34.22
C ILE A 21 22.13 11.54 34.02
N PRO A 22 22.05 10.95 32.82
CA PRO A 22 22.62 9.63 32.61
C PRO A 22 24.15 9.77 32.54
N SER A 23 24.85 9.08 33.45
CA SER A 23 26.29 8.91 33.36
C SER A 23 26.63 8.06 32.15
N VAL A 24 27.61 8.54 31.37
CA VAL A 24 28.12 7.89 30.16
C VAL A 24 28.73 6.53 30.50
N SER A 25 27.96 5.45 30.38
CA SER A 25 28.47 4.10 30.11
C SER A 25 27.34 3.11 29.78
N ASN A 26 27.26 2.76 28.50
CA ASN A 26 26.75 1.51 27.91
C ASN A 26 25.32 0.99 28.21
N LEU A 27 24.61 0.79 27.08
CA LEU A 27 23.63 -0.26 26.77
C LEU A 27 22.18 -0.12 27.29
N GLY A 28 21.27 0.13 26.35
CA GLY A 28 19.83 -0.07 26.50
C GLY A 28 19.03 1.20 26.26
N ASN A 29 18.28 1.27 25.15
CA ASN A 29 17.31 2.33 24.89
C ASN A 29 16.05 2.16 25.78
N GLU A 30 16.23 2.07 27.10
CA GLU A 30 15.10 2.10 28.03
C GLU A 30 14.63 3.54 28.22
N LEU A 31 13.65 3.92 27.39
CA LEU A 31 12.81 5.08 27.68
C LEU A 31 12.16 4.87 29.04
N CYS A 32 12.29 5.85 29.95
CA CYS A 32 11.58 5.85 31.23
C CYS A 32 10.10 5.45 31.03
N PRO A 33 9.57 4.48 31.79
CA PRO A 33 8.18 4.12 31.68
C PRO A 33 7.33 5.31 32.16
N CYS A 34 6.73 6.03 31.21
CA CYS A 34 5.75 7.06 31.52
C CYS A 34 4.64 6.42 32.36
N VAL A 35 4.45 6.89 33.60
CA VAL A 35 3.47 6.34 34.56
C VAL A 35 2.02 6.47 34.03
N ARG A 36 1.78 7.37 33.06
CA ARG A 36 0.56 7.42 32.25
C ARG A 36 0.85 8.16 30.94
N CYS A 37 0.60 7.52 29.79
CA CYS A 37 0.70 8.21 28.50
C CYS A 37 -0.49 9.18 28.39
N PRO A 38 -0.28 10.48 28.13
CA PRO A 38 -1.39 11.44 27.99
C PRO A 38 -2.33 11.11 26.82
N PHE A 39 -1.91 10.22 25.91
CA PHE A 39 -2.68 9.71 24.78
C PHE A 39 -3.28 8.32 25.04
N SER A 40 -3.17 7.77 26.26
CA SER A 40 -3.70 6.42 26.58
C SER A 40 -5.20 6.43 26.88
N GLU A 41 -5.73 7.57 27.31
CA GLU A 41 -7.17 7.75 27.52
C GLU A 41 -7.85 7.83 26.15
N ASP A 42 -8.87 6.99 25.94
CA ASP A 42 -9.55 6.78 24.66
C ASP A 42 -8.67 6.31 23.49
N ALA A 43 -7.48 5.76 23.78
CA ALA A 43 -6.61 5.18 22.76
C ALA A 43 -7.30 4.04 22.01
N VAL A 44 -7.27 4.12 20.68
CA VAL A 44 -7.81 3.09 19.80
C VAL A 44 -6.69 2.15 19.38
N SER A 45 -6.95 0.83 19.38
CA SER A 45 -5.97 -0.14 18.91
C SER A 45 -5.68 0.04 17.41
N VAL A 46 -4.47 -0.30 16.97
CA VAL A 46 -4.12 -0.23 15.54
C VAL A 46 -5.04 -1.13 14.69
N ASP A 47 -5.41 -2.32 15.18
CA ASP A 47 -6.37 -3.19 14.50
C ASP A 47 -7.75 -2.52 14.33
N THR A 48 -8.23 -1.80 15.35
CA THR A 48 -9.50 -1.06 15.29
C THR A 48 -9.40 0.11 14.30
N ALA A 49 -8.35 0.91 14.38
CA ALA A 49 -8.13 2.03 13.47
C ALA A 49 -8.04 1.57 12.00
N THR A 50 -7.30 0.48 11.76
CA THR A 50 -7.17 -0.12 10.42
C THR A 50 -8.50 -0.63 9.90
N SER A 51 -9.31 -1.27 10.76
CA SER A 51 -10.63 -1.75 10.36
C SER A 51 -11.53 -0.60 9.93
N LEU A 52 -11.51 0.53 10.64
CA LEU A 52 -12.25 1.74 10.28
C LEU A 52 -11.76 2.36 8.96
N LEU A 53 -10.44 2.38 8.72
CA LEU A 53 -9.86 2.86 7.47
C LEU A 53 -10.30 1.99 6.28
N LEU A 54 -10.20 0.67 6.42
CA LEU A 54 -10.61 -0.28 5.37
C LEU A 54 -12.12 -0.24 5.12
N GLU A 55 -12.94 -0.06 6.15
CA GLU A 55 -14.39 0.14 5.98
C GLU A 55 -14.69 1.44 5.24
N SER A 56 -13.97 2.52 5.55
CA SER A 56 -14.11 3.81 4.86
C SER A 56 -13.67 3.72 3.41
N LEU A 57 -12.58 3.01 3.13
CA LEU A 57 -12.12 2.72 1.77
C LEU A 57 -13.16 1.90 0.99
N LYS A 58 -13.72 0.88 1.64
CA LYS A 58 -14.80 0.07 1.08
C LYS A 58 -16.03 0.91 0.73
N LYS A 59 -16.46 1.84 1.61
CA LYS A 59 -17.58 2.75 1.33
C LYS A 59 -17.31 3.62 0.09
N ASN A 60 -16.10 4.17 -0.03
CA ASN A 60 -15.69 4.94 -1.21
C ASN A 60 -15.71 4.09 -2.49
N ALA A 61 -15.30 2.82 -2.39
CA ALA A 61 -15.35 1.87 -3.50
C ALA A 61 -16.78 1.55 -3.99
N PHE A 62 -17.83 1.88 -3.23
CA PHE A 62 -19.23 1.64 -3.60
C PHE A 62 -20.03 2.92 -3.90
N LEU A 63 -19.61 4.09 -3.43
CA LEU A 63 -20.36 5.34 -3.58
C LEU A 63 -20.08 6.11 -4.88
N GLY A 64 -19.03 5.75 -5.61
CA GLY A 64 -18.66 6.41 -6.88
C GLY A 64 -18.13 7.84 -6.71
N PRO A 65 -17.72 8.50 -7.81
CA PRO A 65 -17.24 9.87 -7.75
C PRO A 65 -18.41 10.80 -7.44
N VAL A 66 -18.59 11.13 -6.16
CA VAL A 66 -19.55 12.16 -5.73
C VAL A 66 -18.93 13.51 -6.06
N SER A 67 -19.57 14.29 -6.92
CA SER A 67 -19.23 15.70 -7.11
C SER A 67 -19.37 16.43 -5.78
N GLN A 68 -18.33 17.18 -5.39
CA GLN A 68 -18.31 17.96 -4.14
C GLN A 68 -19.51 18.91 -3.99
N ASP A 69 -20.22 19.25 -5.07
CA ASP A 69 -21.38 20.14 -5.08
C ASP A 69 -22.72 19.49 -4.68
N GLU A 70 -22.85 18.16 -4.59
CA GLU A 70 -24.14 17.50 -4.29
C GLU A 70 -24.33 17.07 -2.82
N LEU A 71 -23.36 17.30 -1.93
CA LEU A 71 -23.39 16.78 -0.55
C LEU A 71 -23.90 17.78 0.51
N GLU A 72 -24.89 18.59 0.15
CA GLU A 72 -25.72 19.32 1.12
C GLU A 72 -27.20 18.94 0.95
N CYS A 73 -27.54 17.65 1.05
CA CYS A 73 -28.90 17.29 1.43
C CYS A 73 -29.01 15.87 2.03
N ASN A 74 -29.68 15.84 3.18
CA ASN A 74 -30.20 14.73 3.97
C ASN A 74 -29.34 14.06 5.05
N SER A 75 -29.99 14.04 6.21
CA SER A 75 -29.53 13.87 7.58
C SER A 75 -29.45 12.41 8.04
N ASN A 76 -28.61 12.20 9.06
CA ASN A 76 -28.50 11.04 9.96
C ASN A 76 -27.54 9.88 9.62
N SER A 77 -26.57 10.11 8.75
CA SER A 77 -25.29 9.41 8.85
C SER A 77 -24.19 10.42 8.60
N ASN A 78 -23.25 10.60 9.54
CA ASN A 78 -22.05 11.40 9.34
C ASN A 78 -21.16 10.72 8.28
N LEU A 79 -21.58 10.75 7.02
CA LEU A 79 -20.88 10.16 5.89
C LEU A 79 -19.93 11.22 5.35
N THR A 80 -18.85 11.48 6.09
CA THR A 80 -17.73 12.24 5.57
C THR A 80 -17.06 11.40 4.48
N VAL A 81 -17.31 11.73 3.21
CA VAL A 81 -16.58 11.15 2.07
C VAL A 81 -15.15 11.70 2.14
N TYR A 82 -14.21 10.86 2.57
CA TYR A 82 -12.79 11.20 2.59
C TYR A 82 -12.19 11.11 1.19
N ASN A 83 -11.15 11.90 0.92
CA ASN A 83 -10.39 11.77 -0.33
C ASN A 83 -9.75 10.36 -0.39
N LEU A 84 -9.96 9.64 -1.48
CA LEU A 84 -9.39 8.30 -1.70
C LEU A 84 -7.88 8.27 -1.48
N SER A 85 -7.16 9.31 -1.93
CA SER A 85 -5.71 9.42 -1.76
C SER A 85 -5.31 9.45 -0.28
N ASP A 86 -6.06 10.19 0.55
CA ASP A 86 -5.78 10.31 1.99
C ASP A 86 -6.03 8.96 2.68
N LEU A 87 -7.12 8.27 2.33
CA LEU A 87 -7.41 6.94 2.88
C LEU A 87 -6.33 5.93 2.52
N LEU A 88 -5.91 5.88 1.25
CA LEU A 88 -4.84 4.98 0.80
C LEU A 88 -3.52 5.30 1.51
N SER A 89 -3.18 6.58 1.66
CA SER A 89 -1.96 7.03 2.35
C SER A 89 -1.97 6.65 3.84
N LEU A 90 -3.14 6.74 4.50
CA LEU A 90 -3.27 6.33 5.89
C LEU A 90 -3.13 4.81 6.05
N VAL A 91 -3.68 4.02 5.13
CA VAL A 91 -3.50 2.56 5.13
C VAL A 91 -2.03 2.20 4.89
N GLU A 92 -1.36 2.86 3.95
CA GLU A 92 0.08 2.71 3.71
C GLU A 92 0.91 3.01 4.96
N LEU A 93 0.65 4.16 5.62
CA LEU A 93 1.35 4.58 6.83
C LEU A 93 1.22 3.57 7.98
N VAL A 94 0.00 3.08 8.21
CA VAL A 94 -0.24 2.08 9.26
C VAL A 94 0.50 0.78 8.95
N ALA A 95 0.42 0.31 7.70
CA ALA A 95 1.10 -0.90 7.27
C ALA A 95 2.63 -0.78 7.40
N PHE A 96 3.19 0.37 7.02
CA PHE A 96 4.61 0.68 7.18
C PHE A 96 5.06 0.58 8.64
N ASN A 97 4.24 1.05 9.58
CA ASN A 97 4.56 1.02 11.01
C ASN A 97 4.37 -0.36 11.67
N MET A 98 3.54 -1.24 11.11
CA MET A 98 3.15 -2.51 11.76
C MET A 98 3.94 -3.75 11.32
N SER A 99 4.91 -3.60 10.41
CA SER A 99 5.67 -4.68 9.74
C SER A 99 4.90 -5.46 8.67
N TRP A 100 5.66 -6.16 7.81
CA TRP A 100 5.10 -7.03 6.77
C TRP A 100 4.30 -8.22 7.32
N ALA A 101 4.76 -8.85 8.40
CA ALA A 101 4.09 -10.02 8.97
C ALA A 101 2.66 -9.70 9.43
N TRP A 102 2.45 -8.50 9.96
CA TRP A 102 1.11 -8.03 10.30
C TRP A 102 0.33 -7.57 9.05
N THR A 103 0.97 -6.81 8.17
CA THR A 103 0.36 -6.23 6.96
C THR A 103 -0.19 -7.29 6.01
N SER A 104 0.60 -8.34 5.76
CA SER A 104 0.23 -9.47 4.89
C SER A 104 -1.00 -10.24 5.39
N VAL A 105 -1.23 -10.26 6.70
CA VAL A 105 -2.37 -10.97 7.31
C VAL A 105 -3.60 -10.06 7.45
N LYS A 106 -3.40 -8.79 7.82
CA LYS A 106 -4.48 -7.90 8.25
C LYS A 106 -4.98 -6.95 7.16
N VAL A 107 -4.09 -6.48 6.29
CA VAL A 107 -4.39 -5.42 5.32
C VAL A 107 -4.52 -5.98 3.91
N VAL A 108 -3.54 -6.73 3.44
CA VAL A 108 -3.48 -7.26 2.06
C VAL A 108 -4.76 -8.02 1.68
N PRO A 109 -5.27 -8.98 2.47
CA PRO A 109 -6.48 -9.74 2.10
C PRO A 109 -7.73 -8.87 1.99
N GLN A 110 -7.83 -7.82 2.81
CA GLN A 110 -8.98 -6.91 2.79
C GLN A 110 -8.93 -5.99 1.57
N LEU A 111 -7.75 -5.48 1.21
CA LEU A 111 -7.55 -4.69 0.00
C LEU A 111 -7.88 -5.50 -1.26
N LEU A 112 -7.44 -6.76 -1.33
CA LEU A 112 -7.80 -7.68 -2.42
C LEU A 112 -9.32 -7.88 -2.52
N LYS A 113 -9.99 -8.09 -1.38
CA LYS A 113 -11.45 -8.22 -1.35
C LYS A 113 -12.18 -6.95 -1.83
N ILE A 114 -11.64 -5.76 -1.52
CA ILE A 114 -12.18 -4.50 -2.03
C ILE A 114 -11.95 -4.41 -3.55
N LEU A 115 -10.74 -4.74 -4.02
CA LEU A 115 -10.38 -4.76 -5.44
C LEU A 115 -11.30 -5.69 -6.25
N GLU A 116 -11.62 -6.87 -5.73
CA GLU A 116 -12.50 -7.82 -6.41
C GLU A 116 -13.97 -7.37 -6.50
N SER A 117 -14.41 -6.56 -5.54
CA SER A 117 -15.82 -6.12 -5.45
C SER A 117 -16.05 -4.71 -6.00
N CYS A 118 -15.00 -3.93 -6.23
CA CYS A 118 -15.09 -2.55 -6.69
C CYS A 118 -15.29 -2.47 -8.21
N LYS A 119 -16.18 -1.56 -8.64
CA LYS A 119 -16.51 -1.31 -10.05
C LYS A 119 -15.83 -0.07 -10.61
N PHE A 120 -15.12 0.70 -9.79
CA PHE A 120 -14.55 1.99 -10.17
C PHE A 120 -13.07 1.84 -10.52
N GLU A 121 -12.72 2.12 -11.76
CA GLU A 121 -11.36 1.97 -12.29
C GLU A 121 -10.31 2.77 -11.53
N ASN A 122 -10.62 4.01 -11.12
CA ASN A 122 -9.71 4.85 -10.35
C ASN A 122 -9.43 4.28 -8.95
N VAL A 123 -10.45 3.66 -8.32
CA VAL A 123 -10.29 3.00 -7.03
C VAL A 123 -9.47 1.72 -7.19
N ASN A 124 -9.76 0.92 -8.22
CA ASN A 124 -8.99 -0.28 -8.55
C ASN A 124 -7.50 0.04 -8.78
N ALA A 125 -7.22 1.07 -9.58
CA ALA A 125 -5.84 1.51 -9.82
C ALA A 125 -5.14 1.91 -8.52
N GLY A 126 -5.79 2.72 -7.66
CA GLY A 126 -5.22 3.14 -6.38
C GLY A 126 -4.96 1.97 -5.42
N ILE A 127 -5.88 1.01 -5.32
CA ILE A 127 -5.71 -0.18 -4.49
C ILE A 127 -4.58 -1.07 -5.03
N VAL A 128 -4.49 -1.25 -6.35
CA VAL A 128 -3.42 -2.03 -6.97
C VAL A 128 -2.06 -1.40 -6.70
N VAL A 129 -1.93 -0.08 -6.84
CA VAL A 129 -0.70 0.64 -6.51
C VAL A 129 -0.31 0.41 -5.04
N LEU A 130 -1.27 0.58 -4.13
CA LEU A 130 -1.05 0.35 -2.71
C LEU A 130 -0.60 -1.10 -2.43
N LEU A 131 -1.26 -2.09 -3.03
CA LEU A 131 -0.87 -3.49 -2.92
C LEU A 131 0.58 -3.71 -3.41
N GLY A 132 0.98 -3.09 -4.52
CA GLY A 132 2.35 -3.13 -5.01
C GLY A 132 3.36 -2.55 -4.02
N GLN A 133 3.05 -1.40 -3.41
CA GLN A 133 3.89 -0.76 -2.39
C GLN A 133 4.00 -1.62 -1.13
N LEU A 134 2.89 -2.15 -0.62
CA LEU A 134 2.89 -3.03 0.54
C LEU A 134 3.66 -4.33 0.27
N GLY A 135 3.51 -4.90 -0.91
CA GLY A 135 4.28 -6.08 -1.27
C GLY A 135 5.78 -5.78 -1.42
N ARG A 136 6.16 -4.58 -1.86
CA ARG A 136 7.57 -4.13 -1.87
C ARG A 136 8.13 -4.05 -0.46
N LEU A 137 7.37 -3.52 0.51
CA LEU A 137 7.73 -3.59 1.94
C LEU A 137 7.99 -5.04 2.38
N GLY A 138 7.20 -6.01 1.89
CA GLY A 138 7.44 -7.42 2.10
C GLY A 138 8.77 -7.90 1.51
N VAL A 139 9.03 -7.60 0.24
CA VAL A 139 10.31 -7.94 -0.42
C VAL A 139 11.50 -7.35 0.35
N ASP A 140 11.42 -6.09 0.76
CA ASP A 140 12.53 -5.38 1.40
C ASP A 140 12.79 -5.91 2.83
N SER A 141 11.76 -6.45 3.49
CA SER A 141 11.87 -6.97 4.86
C SER A 141 12.21 -8.46 4.95
N VAL A 142 11.66 -9.29 4.07
CA VAL A 142 11.77 -10.77 4.16
C VAL A 142 12.19 -11.45 2.85
N GLY A 143 12.31 -10.69 1.76
CA GLY A 143 12.78 -11.18 0.47
C GLY A 143 11.68 -11.70 -0.47
N TYR A 144 12.09 -12.09 -1.67
CA TYR A 144 11.19 -12.52 -2.74
C TYR A 144 10.52 -13.89 -2.49
N ASP A 145 11.11 -14.74 -1.66
CA ASP A 145 10.64 -16.11 -1.43
C ASP A 145 9.62 -16.22 -0.27
N ASP A 146 9.24 -15.10 0.34
CA ASP A 146 8.20 -15.08 1.37
C ASP A 146 6.84 -15.50 0.81
N LYS A 147 6.09 -16.28 1.59
CA LYS A 147 4.78 -16.82 1.19
C LYS A 147 3.72 -15.74 1.02
N GLY A 148 3.78 -14.67 1.80
CA GLY A 148 2.87 -13.53 1.67
C GLY A 148 3.15 -12.76 0.38
N VAL A 149 4.43 -12.53 0.08
CA VAL A 149 4.86 -11.86 -1.17
C VAL A 149 4.47 -12.72 -2.37
N GLU A 150 4.72 -14.04 -2.28
CA GLU A 150 4.32 -15.00 -3.30
C GLU A 150 2.81 -15.01 -3.52
N PHE A 151 2.01 -15.09 -2.46
CA PHE A 151 0.56 -15.01 -2.53
C PHE A 151 0.11 -13.74 -3.26
N LEU A 152 0.64 -12.58 -2.87
CA LEU A 152 0.28 -11.30 -3.49
C LEU A 152 0.64 -11.24 -4.98
N ARG A 153 1.79 -11.82 -5.38
CA ARG A 153 2.14 -11.94 -6.82
C ARG A 153 1.11 -12.76 -7.59
N HIS A 154 0.68 -13.89 -7.04
CA HIS A 154 -0.32 -14.73 -7.69
C HIS A 154 -1.65 -14.00 -7.87
N GLU A 155 -2.11 -13.28 -6.85
CA GLU A 155 -3.35 -12.50 -6.90
C GLU A 155 -3.28 -11.36 -7.92
N LEU A 156 -2.19 -10.58 -7.93
CA LEU A 156 -2.01 -9.52 -8.91
C LEU A 156 -1.88 -10.06 -10.34
N SER A 157 -1.24 -11.22 -10.53
CA SER A 157 -1.15 -11.87 -11.85
C SER A 157 -2.52 -12.37 -12.31
N ALA A 158 -3.31 -12.97 -11.42
CA ALA A 158 -4.68 -13.38 -11.72
C ALA A 158 -5.53 -12.17 -12.10
N PHE A 159 -5.37 -11.05 -11.39
CA PHE A 159 -6.04 -9.78 -11.69
C PHE A 159 -5.63 -9.21 -13.07
N LEU A 160 -4.33 -9.17 -13.38
CA LEU A 160 -3.83 -8.75 -14.70
C LEU A 160 -4.40 -9.63 -15.82
N CYS A 161 -4.44 -10.94 -15.60
CA CYS A 161 -4.97 -11.91 -16.55
C CYS A 161 -6.49 -11.77 -16.74
N ARG A 162 -7.23 -11.41 -15.70
CA ARG A 162 -8.65 -11.07 -15.82
C ARG A 162 -8.85 -9.80 -16.63
N GLY A 163 -7.94 -8.82 -16.50
CA GLY A 163 -7.91 -7.58 -17.28
C GLY A 163 -7.92 -7.75 -18.80
N PHE A 164 -7.56 -8.94 -19.32
CA PHE A 164 -7.73 -9.27 -20.74
C PHE A 164 -9.19 -9.44 -21.18
N SER A 165 -10.07 -9.80 -20.24
CA SER A 165 -11.46 -10.15 -20.47
C SER A 165 -12.43 -9.12 -19.88
N THR A 166 -12.00 -8.35 -18.89
CA THR A 166 -12.81 -7.32 -18.21
C THR A 166 -12.42 -5.92 -18.66
N SER A 167 -13.35 -4.97 -18.52
CA SER A 167 -13.25 -3.54 -18.88
C SER A 167 -12.19 -2.73 -18.13
N ALA A 168 -11.16 -3.37 -17.56
CA ALA A 168 -10.11 -2.72 -16.79
C ALA A 168 -9.37 -1.71 -17.67
N GLY A 169 -9.33 -0.46 -17.25
CA GLY A 169 -8.67 0.61 -17.97
C GLY A 169 -7.17 0.37 -18.07
N LEU A 170 -6.57 0.87 -19.15
CA LEU A 170 -5.11 0.79 -19.35
C LEU A 170 -4.31 1.27 -18.12
N PRO A 171 -4.68 2.35 -17.39
CA PRO A 171 -3.97 2.75 -16.18
C PRO A 171 -3.95 1.68 -15.10
N THR A 172 -5.08 1.02 -14.85
CA THR A 172 -5.21 -0.10 -13.88
C THR A 172 -4.33 -1.28 -14.30
N GLN A 173 -4.29 -1.61 -15.59
CA GLN A 173 -3.44 -2.67 -16.12
C GLN A 173 -1.96 -2.35 -15.97
N ILE A 174 -1.54 -1.12 -16.31
CA ILE A 174 -0.16 -0.65 -16.12
C ILE A 174 0.20 -0.67 -14.64
N ALA A 175 -0.65 -0.16 -13.75
CA ALA A 175 -0.42 -0.21 -12.31
C ALA A 175 -0.25 -1.65 -11.80
N THR A 176 -1.02 -2.60 -12.33
CA THR A 176 -0.90 -4.01 -11.97
C THR A 176 0.42 -4.60 -12.46
N ALA A 177 0.82 -4.32 -13.71
CA ALA A 177 2.10 -4.75 -14.25
C ALA A 177 3.28 -4.13 -13.48
N THR A 178 3.23 -2.83 -13.17
CA THR A 178 4.23 -2.14 -12.34
C THR A 178 4.31 -2.78 -10.96
N SER A 179 3.18 -3.08 -10.34
CA SER A 179 3.13 -3.70 -9.02
C SER A 179 3.70 -5.12 -9.04
N LEU A 180 3.49 -5.88 -10.11
CA LEU A 180 4.12 -7.20 -10.30
C LEU A 180 5.63 -7.13 -10.59
N LEU A 181 6.13 -6.03 -11.15
CA LEU A 181 7.57 -5.75 -11.37
C LEU A 181 8.26 -5.11 -10.14
N GLY A 182 7.46 -4.48 -9.26
CA GLY A 182 7.43 -4.69 -7.80
C GLY A 182 7.70 -6.16 -7.47
N LEU A 183 7.78 -6.71 -6.27
CA LEU A 183 7.62 -8.18 -6.05
C LEU A 183 8.45 -9.27 -6.81
N MET A 184 9.10 -9.06 -7.96
CA MET A 184 9.89 -9.99 -8.76
C MET A 184 11.34 -9.49 -8.81
N SER A 185 12.27 -10.42 -9.03
CA SER A 185 13.70 -10.12 -9.19
C SER A 185 14.08 -9.69 -10.61
N PHE A 186 13.10 -9.58 -11.52
CA PHE A 186 13.30 -9.26 -12.92
C PHE A 186 12.86 -7.84 -13.26
N ASP A 187 13.57 -7.23 -14.19
CA ASP A 187 13.14 -5.99 -14.82
C ASP A 187 12.24 -6.26 -16.04
N PHE A 188 11.48 -5.24 -16.43
CA PHE A 188 10.53 -5.35 -17.54
C PHE A 188 11.20 -5.62 -18.89
N LYS A 189 12.36 -5.00 -19.15
CA LYS A 189 13.09 -5.14 -20.42
C LYS A 189 13.55 -6.58 -20.61
N THR A 190 14.08 -7.20 -19.55
CA THR A 190 14.49 -8.60 -19.53
C THR A 190 13.32 -9.53 -19.81
N ILE A 191 12.14 -9.26 -19.25
CA ILE A 191 10.93 -10.08 -19.49
C ILE A 191 10.47 -10.00 -20.96
N VAL A 192 10.40 -8.80 -21.54
CA VAL A 192 9.87 -8.60 -22.89
C VAL A 192 10.87 -9.02 -23.97
N GLN A 193 12.17 -8.82 -23.76
CA GLN A 193 13.21 -9.10 -24.75
C GLN A 193 13.73 -10.54 -24.71
N SER A 194 13.62 -11.23 -23.58
CA SER A 194 14.05 -12.62 -23.48
C SER A 194 13.01 -13.55 -24.10
N ASN A 195 13.35 -14.20 -25.22
CA ASN A 195 12.61 -15.34 -25.75
C ASN A 195 12.81 -16.63 -24.93
N VAL A 196 13.71 -16.58 -23.94
CA VAL A 196 14.05 -17.70 -23.06
C VAL A 196 13.48 -17.41 -21.68
N ASN A 197 12.78 -18.38 -21.08
CA ASN A 197 12.33 -18.25 -19.71
C ASN A 197 13.56 -18.04 -18.82
N PRO A 198 13.61 -16.95 -18.02
CA PRO A 198 14.79 -16.67 -17.23
C PRO A 198 15.05 -17.83 -16.25
N PRO A 199 16.32 -18.12 -15.91
CA PRO A 199 16.66 -19.18 -14.97
C PRO A 199 16.28 -18.73 -13.55
N ALA A 200 15.00 -18.89 -13.18
CA ALA A 200 14.53 -18.70 -11.82
C ALA A 200 13.45 -19.72 -11.45
N VAL A 201 13.19 -19.77 -10.15
CA VAL A 201 12.12 -20.52 -9.47
C VAL A 201 10.86 -20.56 -10.35
N ALA A 202 10.34 -21.76 -10.60
CA ALA A 202 9.26 -22.01 -11.58
C ALA A 202 8.08 -21.04 -11.45
N SER A 203 7.73 -20.61 -10.23
CA SER A 203 6.64 -19.66 -9.96
C SER A 203 6.86 -18.26 -10.55
N GLN A 204 8.11 -17.78 -10.68
CA GLN A 204 8.38 -16.46 -11.29
C GLN A 204 8.38 -16.49 -12.82
N SER A 205 8.62 -17.66 -13.43
CA SER A 205 8.56 -17.84 -14.89
C SER A 205 7.13 -17.65 -15.41
N ASP A 206 6.15 -18.19 -14.68
CA ASP A 206 4.73 -18.07 -15.04
C ASP A 206 4.24 -16.60 -14.96
N LEU A 207 4.73 -15.86 -13.95
CA LEU A 207 4.45 -14.42 -13.81
C LEU A 207 5.06 -13.59 -14.94
N ALA A 208 6.32 -13.88 -15.31
CA ALA A 208 6.98 -13.22 -16.44
C ALA A 208 6.23 -13.50 -17.75
N GLN A 209 5.71 -14.73 -17.91
CA GLN A 209 4.88 -15.09 -19.06
C GLN A 209 3.56 -14.33 -19.08
N SER A 210 2.90 -14.13 -17.93
CA SER A 210 1.69 -13.31 -17.82
C SER A 210 1.92 -11.87 -18.26
N ILE A 211 3.00 -11.23 -17.81
CA ILE A 211 3.36 -9.86 -18.22
C ILE A 211 3.70 -9.80 -19.72
N ARG A 212 4.47 -10.77 -20.23
CA ARG A 212 4.83 -10.82 -21.66
C ARG A 212 3.59 -10.98 -22.54
N LYS A 213 2.69 -11.90 -22.16
CA LYS A 213 1.42 -12.11 -22.84
C LYS A 213 0.59 -10.82 -22.79
N TRP A 214 0.53 -10.16 -21.64
CA TRP A 214 -0.18 -8.90 -21.52
C TRP A 214 0.32 -7.84 -22.48
N PHE A 215 1.63 -7.59 -22.44
CA PHE A 215 2.25 -6.60 -23.29
C PHE A 215 2.02 -6.88 -24.77
N SER A 216 2.11 -8.15 -25.20
CA SER A 216 1.90 -8.56 -26.59
C SER A 216 0.47 -8.32 -27.11
N LEU A 217 -0.53 -8.30 -26.23
CA LEU A 217 -1.93 -8.08 -26.57
C LEU A 217 -2.31 -6.60 -26.69
N LEU A 218 -1.46 -5.70 -26.19
CA LEU A 218 -1.70 -4.26 -26.30
C LEU A 218 -1.54 -3.76 -27.76
N PRO A 219 -2.34 -2.78 -28.21
CA PRO A 219 -2.09 -2.05 -29.43
C PRO A 219 -0.69 -1.40 -29.43
N LYS A 220 -0.04 -1.29 -30.59
CA LYS A 220 1.34 -0.75 -30.73
C LYS A 220 1.57 0.58 -29.98
N LYS A 221 0.64 1.52 -30.10
CA LYS A 221 0.73 2.82 -29.39
C LYS A 221 0.71 2.65 -27.86
N GLN A 222 -0.08 1.71 -27.35
CA GLN A 222 -0.13 1.42 -25.92
C GLN A 222 1.09 0.61 -25.46
N GLN A 223 1.66 -0.24 -26.32
CA GLN A 223 2.93 -0.91 -26.06
C GLN A 223 4.07 0.10 -25.89
N GLU A 224 4.19 1.07 -26.80
CA GLU A 224 5.21 2.13 -26.72
C GLU A 224 5.10 2.94 -25.42
N LEU A 225 3.87 3.38 -25.08
CA LEU A 225 3.60 4.10 -23.83
C LEU A 225 3.93 3.25 -22.60
N SER A 226 3.47 2.01 -22.56
CA SER A 226 3.69 1.10 -21.43
C SER A 226 5.16 0.77 -21.25
N PHE A 227 5.89 0.57 -22.36
CA PHE A 227 7.31 0.28 -22.34
C PHE A 227 8.11 1.45 -21.74
N SER A 228 7.81 2.68 -22.16
CA SER A 228 8.43 3.88 -21.61
C SER A 228 8.23 3.99 -20.10
N LEU A 229 6.98 3.84 -19.64
CA LEU A 229 6.61 3.98 -18.22
C LEU A 229 7.21 2.88 -17.33
N LEU A 230 7.19 1.62 -17.79
CA LEU A 230 7.68 0.48 -17.01
C LEU A 230 9.20 0.40 -16.98
N GLN A 231 9.87 0.98 -17.97
CA GLN A 231 11.32 1.07 -17.98
C GLN A 231 11.82 2.10 -16.96
N THR A 232 11.18 3.28 -16.85
CA THR A 232 11.58 4.32 -15.87
C THR A 232 11.41 3.85 -14.43
N ALA A 233 10.33 3.12 -14.13
CA ALA A 233 10.08 2.59 -12.79
C ALA A 233 11.11 1.55 -12.33
N SER A 234 11.94 1.01 -13.25
CA SER A 234 12.99 0.03 -12.93
C SER A 234 14.35 0.66 -12.63
N VAL A 235 14.54 1.97 -12.89
CA VAL A 235 15.85 2.64 -12.78
C VAL A 235 16.20 3.01 -11.32
N ASP A 236 15.22 3.14 -10.44
CA ASP A 236 15.44 3.47 -9.01
C ASP A 236 15.80 2.25 -8.13
N ARG A 237 16.26 1.13 -8.73
CA ARG A 237 16.70 -0.08 -8.01
C ARG A 237 18.22 -0.05 -7.71
N MET A 238 18.72 0.99 -7.03
CA MET A 238 20.11 1.08 -6.55
C MET A 238 20.19 1.17 -5.03
#